data_AF-A0A5N7MJZ2-F1
#
_entry.id   AF-A0A5N7MJZ2-F1
#
_cell.length_a   1.000
_cell.length_b   1.000
_cell.length_c   1.000
_cell.angle_alpha   90.00
_cell.angle_beta   90.00
_cell.angle_gamma   90.00
#
_symmetry.space_group_name_H-M   'P 1'
#
loop_
_entity.id
_entity.type
_entity.pdbx_description
1 polymer ?
#
loop_
_entity_poly.entity_id
_entity_poly.type
_entity_poly.pdbx_seq_one_letter_code
_entity_poly.pdbx_strand_id
1 'polypeptide(L)' 'MPRSEIEAAKSLGLQGWTILLLIIIPGAFRISFPTFGGQNIMLLNSIVLISTITVMDLLGTANYIRIQTRVY' A
#
# COMPACT_ATOMS: atom_id res chain seq x y z
N MET A 1 -1.56 16.24 12.03
CA MET A 1 -0.79 16.73 13.20
C MET A 1 -1.06 18.22 13.31
N PRO A 2 -1.80 18.65 14.34
CA PRO A 2 -2.29 20.01 14.41
C PRO A 2 -1.12 20.98 14.64
N ARG A 3 -1.14 22.12 13.94
CA ARG A 3 -0.13 23.19 14.09
C ARG A 3 0.07 23.61 15.54
N SER A 4 -0.97 23.47 16.37
CA SER A 4 -0.96 23.75 17.80
C SER A 4 0.04 22.91 18.60
N GLU A 5 0.27 21.64 18.26
CA GLU A 5 1.26 20.80 18.97
C GLU A 5 2.70 21.28 18.68
N ILE A 6 2.96 21.72 17.46
CA ILE A 6 4.27 22.26 17.05
C ILE A 6 4.51 23.64 17.66
N GLU A 7 3.49 24.48 17.73
CA GLU A 7 3.55 25.81 18.36
C GLU A 7 3.70 25.71 19.88
N ALA A 8 3.03 24.76 20.53
CA ALA A 8 3.21 24.48 21.96
C ALA A 8 4.63 23.98 22.26
N ALA A 9 5.15 23.06 21.46
CA ALA A 9 6.50 22.52 21.63
C ALA A 9 7.58 23.58 21.39
N LYS A 10 7.38 24.51 20.45
CA LYS A 10 8.23 25.71 20.27
C LYS A 10 8.17 26.65 21.48
N SER A 11 6.98 26.84 22.04
CA SER A 11 6.77 27.71 23.23
C SER A 11 7.42 27.13 24.49
N LEU A 12 7.56 25.80 24.55
CA LEU A 12 8.31 25.06 25.58
C LEU A 12 9.84 25.10 25.40
N GLY A 13 10.35 25.78 24.37
CA GLY A 13 11.79 25.89 24.11
C GLY A 13 12.43 24.61 23.56
N LEU A 14 11.64 23.65 23.08
CA LEU A 14 12.16 22.42 22.49
C LEU A 14 12.86 22.73 21.16
N GLN A 15 14.04 22.13 20.96
CA GLN A 15 14.76 22.19 19.69
C GLN A 15 13.92 21.57 18.57
N GLY A 16 13.96 22.15 17.36
CA GLY A 16 13.15 21.68 16.22
C GLY A 16 13.36 20.20 15.88
N TRP A 17 14.56 19.66 16.13
CA TRP A 17 14.86 18.23 15.98
C TRP A 17 14.15 17.34 17.01
N THR A 18 14.08 17.78 18.26
CA THR A 18 13.35 17.09 19.33
C THR A 18 11.87 17.01 19.01
N ILE A 19 11.28 18.12 18.52
CA ILE A 19 9.88 18.19 18.11
C ILE A 19 9.61 17.21 16.95
N LEU A 20 10.48 17.21 15.94
CA LEU A 20 10.34 16.35 14.78
C LEU A 20 10.39 14.87 15.17
N LEU A 21 11.39 14.47 15.96
CA LEU A 21 11.62 13.06 16.31
C LEU A 21 10.65 12.52 17.37
N LEU A 22 10.23 13.32 18.35
CA LEU A 22 9.39 12.85 19.47
C LEU A 22 7.90 13.11 19.28
N ILE A 23 7.50 14.08 18.46
CA ILE A 23 6.09 14.45 18.28
C ILE A 23 5.62 14.07 16.87
N ILE A 24 6.31 14.58 15.84
CA ILE A 24 5.86 14.43 14.45
C ILE A 24 6.05 13.01 13.93
N ILE A 25 7.25 12.44 14.08
CA ILE A 25 7.59 11.09 13.57
C ILE A 25 6.67 10.01 14.16
N PRO A 26 6.54 9.84 15.50
CA PRO A 26 5.71 8.78 16.06
C PRO A 26 4.22 9.02 15.79
N GLY A 27 3.77 10.27 15.76
CA GLY A 27 2.41 10.61 15.39
C GLY A 27 2.09 10.25 13.95
N ALA A 28 2.96 10.63 13.01
CA ALA A 28 2.82 10.28 11.59
C ALA A 28 2.88 8.77 11.39
N PHE A 29 3.81 8.07 12.06
CA PHE A 29 3.95 6.63 11.98
C PHE A 29 2.69 5.90 12.46
N ARG A 30 2.09 6.31 13.58
CA ARG A 30 0.84 5.72 14.09
C ARG A 30 -0.35 5.85 13.15
N ILE A 31 -0.39 6.91 12.33
CA ILE A 31 -1.46 7.11 11.36
C ILE A 31 -1.16 6.37 10.06
N SER A 32 0.07 6.50 9.54
CA SER A 32 0.45 5.88 8.27
C SER A 32 0.51 4.36 8.36
N PHE A 33 0.97 3.77 9.46
CA PHE A 33 1.14 2.32 9.61
C PHE A 33 -0.16 1.50 9.43
N PRO A 34 -1.29 1.84 10.10
CA PRO A 34 -2.56 1.16 9.83
C PRO A 34 -3.13 1.49 8.45
N THR A 35 -2.93 2.71 7.94
CA THR A 35 -3.36 3.08 6.58
C THR A 35 -2.66 2.26 5.51
N PHE A 36 -1.37 1.96 5.68
CA PHE A 36 -0.65 1.03 4.81
C PHE A 36 -1.29 -0.36 4.82
N GLY A 37 -1.63 -0.90 6.00
CA GLY A 37 -2.28 -2.21 6.10
C GLY A 37 -3.62 -2.27 5.34
N GLY A 38 -4.50 -1.29 5.58
CA GLY A 38 -5.82 -1.26 4.93
C GLY A 38 -5.76 -1.13 3.41
N GLN A 39 -4.86 -0.31 2.88
CA GLN A 39 -4.68 -0.15 1.43
C GLN A 39 -4.08 -1.41 0.80
N ASN A 40 -3.09 -2.04 1.43
CA ASN A 40 -2.50 -3.27 0.91
C ASN A 40 -3.51 -4.42 0.85
N ILE A 41 -4.42 -4.54 1.83
CA ILE A 41 -5.49 -5.57 1.78
C ILE A 41 -6.41 -5.34 0.57
N MET A 42 -6.80 -4.08 0.32
CA MET A 42 -7.64 -3.76 -0.84
C MET A 42 -6.90 -4.05 -2.15
N LEU A 43 -5.62 -3.70 -2.24
CA LEU A 43 -4.77 -3.96 -3.40
C LEU A 43 -4.57 -5.47 -3.65
N LEU A 44 -4.33 -6.25 -2.60
CA LEU A 44 -4.18 -7.70 -2.68
C LEU A 44 -5.42 -8.35 -3.30
N ASN A 45 -6.62 -7.94 -2.89
CA ASN A 45 -7.86 -8.45 -3.48
C ASN A 45 -7.95 -8.14 -4.98
N SER A 46 -7.58 -6.93 -5.40
CA SER A 46 -7.54 -6.57 -6.82
C SER A 46 -6.53 -7.41 -7.60
N ILE A 47 -5.34 -7.67 -7.04
CA ILE A 47 -4.30 -8.49 -7.67
C ILE A 47 -4.79 -9.94 -7.85
N VAL A 48 -5.47 -10.51 -6.84
CA VAL A 48 -6.03 -11.87 -6.92
C VAL A 48 -7.02 -12.01 -8.08
N LEU A 49 -7.92 -11.03 -8.25
CA LEU A 49 -8.88 -11.03 -9.35
C LEU A 49 -8.18 -10.95 -10.71
N ILE A 50 -7.23 -10.02 -10.86
CA ILE A 50 -6.45 -9.85 -12.10
C ILE A 50 -5.68 -11.14 -12.43
N SER A 51 -4.98 -11.72 -11.44
CA SER A 51 -4.22 -12.96 -11.61
C SER A 51 -5.10 -14.11 -12.06
N THR A 52 -6.33 -14.21 -11.53
CA THR A 52 -7.28 -15.27 -11.92
C THR A 52 -7.66 -15.14 -13.40
N ILE A 53 -7.98 -13.92 -13.85
CA ILE A 53 -8.31 -13.64 -15.25
C ILE A 53 -7.11 -13.96 -16.15
N THR A 54 -5.91 -13.50 -15.80
CA THR A 54 -4.69 -13.77 -16.58
C THR A 54 -4.42 -15.26 -16.73
N VAL A 55 -4.63 -16.05 -15.67
CA VAL A 55 -4.47 -17.51 -15.75
C VAL A 55 -5.53 -18.14 -16.65
N MET A 56 -6.79 -17.71 -16.56
CA MET A 56 -7.84 -18.19 -17.46
C MET A 56 -7.52 -17.87 -18.92
N ASP A 57 -7.07 -16.65 -19.21
CA ASP A 57 -6.67 -16.22 -20.56
C ASP A 57 -5.48 -17.02 -21.10
N LEU A 58 -4.47 -17.23 -20.24
CA LEU A 58 -3.28 -18.02 -20.59
C LEU A 58 -3.66 -19.48 -20.89
N LEU A 59 -4.49 -20.09 -20.05
CA LEU A 59 -4.97 -21.46 -20.25
C LEU A 59 -5.86 -21.57 -21.50
N GLY A 60 -6.71 -20.57 -21.76
CA GLY A 60 -7.49 -20.49 -22.99
C GLY A 60 -6.60 -20.48 -24.23
N THR A 61 -5.56 -19.65 -24.22
CA THR A 61 -4.56 -19.55 -25.30
C THR A 61 -3.79 -20.87 -25.47
N ALA A 62 -3.35 -21.48 -24.37
CA ALA A 62 -2.63 -22.77 -24.42
C ALA A 62 -3.51 -23.89 -25.00
N ASN A 63 -4.79 -23.95 -24.63
CA ASN A 63 -5.72 -24.92 -25.18
C ASN A 63 -6.02 -24.66 -26.66
N TYR A 64 -6.12 -23.40 -27.07
CA TYR A 64 -6.31 -23.02 -28.47
C TYR A 64 -5.16 -23.54 -29.34
N ILE A 65 -3.92 -23.31 -28.94
CA ILE A 65 -2.73 -23.82 -29.63
C ILE A 65 -2.75 -25.36 -29.67
N ARG A 66 -3.02 -26.01 -28.53
CA ARG A 66 -3.10 -27.48 -28.45
C ARG A 66 -4.14 -28.06 -29.42
N ILE A 67 -5.30 -27.41 -29.57
CA ILE A 67 -6.34 -27.83 -30.50
C ILE A 67 -5.88 -27.62 -31.94
N GLN A 68 -5.28 -26.47 -32.27
CA GLN A 68 -4.76 -26.19 -33.61
C GLN A 68 -3.70 -27.21 -34.06
N THR A 69 -2.78 -27.61 -33.17
CA THR A 69 -1.75 -28.62 -33.48
C THR A 69 -2.35 -30.01 -33.71
N ARG A 70 -3.53 -30.31 -33.17
CA ARG A 70 -4.22 -31.59 -33.43
C ARG A 70 -4.92 -31.64 -34.79
N VAL A 71 -5.12 -30.49 -35.43
CA VAL A 71 -5.81 -30.38 -36.74
C VAL A 71 -4.82 -30.36 -37.92
N TYR A 72 -3.51 -30.42 -37.65
CA TYR A 72 -2.46 -30.74 -38.63
C TYR A 72 -1.94 -32.17 -38.41
#